data_AF-A0A7C5N7W5-F1
#
_entry.id   AF-A0A7C5N7W5-F1
#
_cell.length_a   1.000
_cell.length_b   1.000
_cell.length_c   1.000
_cell.angle_alpha   90.00
_cell.angle_beta   90.00
_cell.angle_gamma   90.00
#
_symmetry.space_group_name_H-M   'P 1'
#
loop_
_entity.id
_entity.type
_entity.pdbx_description
1 polymer ?
#
loop_
_entity_poly.entity_id
_entity_poly.type
_entity_poly.pdbx_seq_one_letter_code
_entity_poly.pdbx_strand_id
1 'polypeptide(L)'
;RRILAMPDEVRARTFAKFREGTASFPSDPQVLRRCEYVLRIADALRTAYPVNPKMGGRWIHQRQKRFGGRTPISMILEDGETGLAVVLGEVDCTFAWDCTGSKAVSVAK
;
A
#
# COMPACT_ATOMS: atom_id res chain seq x y z
N ARG A 1 10.98 9.30 0.14
CA ARG A 1 10.32 10.53 -0.34
C ARG A 1 9.30 10.23 -1.42
N ARG A 2 9.71 9.62 -2.55
CA ARG A 2 8.82 9.34 -3.69
C ARG A 2 7.61 8.44 -3.40
N ILE A 3 7.72 7.41 -2.55
CA ILE A 3 6.58 6.52 -2.24
C ILE A 3 5.44 7.30 -1.58
N LEU A 4 5.69 7.91 -0.42
CA LEU A 4 4.65 8.62 0.35
C LEU A 4 4.41 10.06 -0.10
N ALA A 5 4.95 10.49 -1.25
CA ALA A 5 4.85 11.89 -1.72
C ALA A 5 5.26 12.95 -0.66
N MET A 6 6.22 12.62 0.21
CA MET A 6 6.59 13.54 1.30
C MET A 6 7.24 14.80 0.74
N PRO A 7 6.98 15.98 1.34
CA PRO A 7 7.65 17.23 1.00
C PRO A 7 9.17 17.12 1.11
N ASP A 8 9.88 17.94 0.34
CA ASP A 8 11.35 17.92 0.25
C ASP A 8 12.06 18.46 1.49
N GLU A 9 11.31 18.99 2.44
CA GLU A 9 11.81 19.38 3.76
C GLU A 9 11.91 18.15 4.67
N VAL A 10 11.07 17.13 4.44
CA VAL A 10 11.01 15.94 5.30
C VAL A 10 12.13 14.97 4.93
N ARG A 11 13.19 14.93 5.74
CA ARG A 11 14.33 14.02 5.53
C ARG A 11 14.02 12.61 6.04
N ALA A 12 14.70 11.60 5.50
CA ALA A 12 14.54 10.19 5.90
C ALA A 12 14.73 9.97 7.42
N ARG A 13 15.67 10.68 8.06
CA ARG A 13 15.89 10.62 9.51
C ARG A 13 14.68 11.06 10.35
N THR A 14 13.79 11.89 9.79
CA THR A 14 12.58 12.35 10.49
C THR A 14 11.56 11.21 10.66
N PHE A 15 11.66 10.12 9.88
CA PHE A 15 10.75 8.98 10.01
C PHE A 15 10.83 8.27 11.36
N ALA A 16 11.97 8.32 12.06
CA ALA A 16 12.07 7.83 13.42
C ALA A 16 11.08 8.56 14.35
N LYS A 17 10.99 9.90 14.21
CA LYS A 17 10.07 10.73 14.99
C LYS A 17 8.61 10.44 14.71
N PHE A 18 8.25 10.17 13.45
CA PHE A 18 6.89 9.76 13.09
C PHE A 18 6.53 8.41 13.73
N ARG A 19 7.46 7.45 13.73
CA ARG A 19 7.26 6.14 14.34
C ARG A 19 7.13 6.22 15.87
N GLU A 20 7.87 7.14 16.50
CA GLU A 20 7.83 7.38 17.95
C GLU A 20 6.66 8.26 18.39
N GLY A 21 5.88 8.81 17.45
CA GLY A 21 4.78 9.72 17.75
C GLY A 21 5.20 11.13 18.19
N THR A 22 6.49 11.47 18.07
CA THR A 22 7.02 12.80 18.43
C THR A 22 6.91 13.82 17.30
N ALA A 23 6.46 13.39 16.12
CA ALA A 23 6.10 14.25 15.00
C ALA A 23 4.88 13.68 14.27
N SER A 24 4.13 14.54 13.58
CA SER A 24 2.97 14.15 12.77
C SER A 24 3.29 14.22 11.28
N PHE A 25 2.66 13.33 10.50
CA PHE A 25 2.70 13.44 9.05
C PHE A 25 2.13 14.79 8.58
N PRO A 26 2.63 15.37 7.49
CA PRO A 26 2.02 16.55 6.88
C PRO A 26 0.56 16.28 6.52
N SER A 27 -0.31 17.27 6.71
CA SER A 27 -1.72 17.22 6.28
C SER A 27 -1.87 17.44 4.77
N ASP A 28 -1.08 16.72 3.99
CA ASP A 28 -1.14 16.72 2.53
C ASP A 28 -2.01 15.53 2.06
N PRO A 29 -3.09 15.78 1.28
CA PRO A 29 -3.96 14.71 0.78
C PRO A 29 -3.24 13.61 -0.01
N GLN A 30 -2.19 13.93 -0.75
CA GLN A 30 -1.41 12.93 -1.48
C GLN A 30 -0.60 12.04 -0.54
N VAL A 31 0.02 12.65 0.48
CA VAL A 31 0.74 11.90 1.52
C VAL A 31 -0.19 10.95 2.24
N LEU A 32 -1.34 11.46 2.71
CA LEU A 32 -2.30 10.67 3.46
C LEU A 32 -2.88 9.52 2.64
N ARG A 33 -3.25 9.77 1.38
CA ARG A 33 -3.75 8.73 0.46
C ARG A 33 -2.71 7.63 0.25
N ARG A 34 -1.44 7.98 0.06
CA ARG A 34 -0.38 6.98 -0.14
C ARG A 34 -0.04 6.23 1.14
N CYS A 35 -0.13 6.88 2.30
CA CYS A 35 -0.08 6.21 3.60
C CYS A 35 -1.22 5.19 3.74
N GLU A 36 -2.43 5.54 3.31
CA GLU A 36 -3.58 4.63 3.32
C GLU A 36 -3.33 3.38 2.46
N TYR A 37 -2.81 3.53 1.23
CA TYR A 37 -2.43 2.38 0.40
C TYR A 37 -1.43 1.46 1.10
N VAL A 38 -0.36 2.03 1.68
CA VAL A 38 0.67 1.24 2.38
C VAL A 38 0.07 0.52 3.59
N LEU A 39 -0.79 1.18 4.36
CA LEU A 39 -1.45 0.57 5.51
C LEU A 39 -2.36 -0.60 5.08
N ARG A 40 -3.20 -0.39 4.07
CA ARG A 40 -4.10 -1.43 3.55
C ARG A 40 -3.35 -2.61 2.96
N ILE A 41 -2.24 -2.39 2.26
CA ILE A 41 -1.38 -3.49 1.78
C ILE A 41 -0.83 -4.29 2.96
N ALA A 42 -0.36 -3.62 4.01
CA ALA A 42 0.15 -4.30 5.20
C ALA A 42 -0.95 -5.09 5.92
N ASP A 43 -2.15 -4.52 6.04
CA ASP A 43 -3.31 -5.18 6.65
C ASP A 43 -3.74 -6.41 5.84
N ALA A 44 -3.89 -6.28 4.52
CA ALA A 44 -4.23 -7.37 3.61
C ALA A 44 -3.19 -8.50 3.64
N LEU A 45 -1.90 -8.18 3.76
CA LEU A 45 -0.86 -9.22 3.89
C LEU A 45 -0.91 -9.94 5.23
N ARG A 46 -1.30 -9.26 6.32
CA ARG A 46 -1.50 -9.93 7.63
C ARG A 46 -2.69 -10.88 7.60
N THR A 47 -3.75 -10.55 6.87
CA THR A 47 -4.91 -11.44 6.73
C THR A 47 -4.66 -12.59 5.74
N ALA A 48 -3.86 -12.36 4.69
CA ALA A 48 -3.46 -13.39 3.74
C ALA A 48 -2.46 -14.41 4.33
N TYR A 49 -1.60 -13.98 5.26
CA TYR A 49 -0.58 -14.82 5.89
C TYR A 49 -0.68 -14.83 7.43
N PRO A 50 -1.79 -15.28 8.02
CA PRO A 50 -2.09 -15.10 9.44
C PRO A 50 -1.13 -15.86 10.37
N VAL A 51 -0.60 -17.00 9.91
CA VAL A 51 0.30 -17.86 10.70
C VAL A 51 1.79 -17.59 10.43
N ASN A 52 2.12 -16.71 9.48
CA ASN A 52 3.49 -16.42 9.11
C ASN A 52 3.72 -14.92 8.95
N PRO A 53 3.99 -14.19 10.06
CA PRO A 53 4.12 -12.74 10.03
C PRO A 53 5.31 -12.24 9.19
N LYS A 54 6.29 -13.12 8.89
CA LYS A 54 7.43 -12.78 8.02
C LYS A 54 7.08 -12.83 6.54
N MET A 55 5.98 -13.50 6.16
CA MET A 55 5.63 -13.69 4.75
C MET A 55 5.20 -12.41 4.07
N GLY A 56 4.53 -11.48 4.74
CA GLY A 56 4.20 -10.18 4.14
C GLY A 56 5.46 -9.44 3.67
N GLY A 57 6.47 -9.37 4.54
CA GLY A 57 7.78 -8.79 4.20
C GLY A 57 8.49 -9.58 3.10
N ARG A 58 8.42 -10.91 3.09
CA ARG A 58 9.03 -11.72 2.02
C ARG A 58 8.31 -11.54 0.68
N TRP A 59 6.99 -11.51 0.69
CA TRP A 59 6.14 -11.44 -0.51
C TRP A 59 6.39 -10.16 -1.31
N ILE A 60 6.57 -9.01 -0.64
CA ILE A 60 6.86 -7.72 -1.30
C ILE A 60 8.17 -7.75 -2.11
N HIS A 61 9.11 -8.62 -1.76
CA HIS A 61 10.41 -8.78 -2.43
C HIS A 61 10.45 -9.95 -3.41
N GLN A 62 9.42 -10.80 -3.46
CA GLN A 62 9.36 -11.94 -4.36
C GLN A 62 8.79 -11.55 -5.72
N ARG A 63 9.31 -12.17 -6.79
CA ARG A 63 8.77 -12.02 -8.14
C ARG A 63 7.39 -12.66 -8.20
N GLN A 64 6.39 -11.89 -8.64
CA GLN A 64 5.02 -12.38 -8.77
C GLN A 64 4.69 -12.61 -10.24
N LYS A 65 4.11 -13.78 -10.55
CA LYS A 65 3.69 -14.10 -11.92
C LYS A 65 2.65 -13.11 -12.45
N ARG A 66 1.72 -12.69 -11.61
CA ARG A 66 0.67 -11.71 -11.93
C ARG A 66 1.21 -10.31 -12.23
N PHE A 67 2.44 -10.02 -11.80
CA PHE A 67 3.15 -8.77 -12.09
C PHE A 67 4.17 -8.91 -13.23
N GLY A 68 3.97 -9.88 -14.14
CA GLY A 68 4.91 -10.12 -15.23
C GLY A 68 6.32 -10.49 -14.75
N GLY A 69 6.44 -11.07 -13.56
CA GLY A 69 7.73 -11.43 -12.96
C GLY A 69 8.45 -10.29 -12.25
N ARG A 70 7.85 -9.09 -12.12
CA ARG A 70 8.33 -8.00 -11.25
C ARG A 70 8.04 -8.30 -9.79
N THR A 71 8.71 -7.59 -8.88
CA THR A 71 8.42 -7.66 -7.45
C THR A 71 7.42 -6.56 -7.07
N PRO A 72 6.56 -6.77 -6.07
CA PRO A 72 5.64 -5.74 -5.61
C PRO A 72 6.38 -4.44 -5.22
N ILE A 73 7.55 -4.57 -4.58
CA ILE A 73 8.36 -3.40 -4.21
C ILE A 73 8.94 -2.65 -5.41
N SER A 74 9.33 -3.34 -6.50
CA SER A 74 9.79 -2.65 -7.72
C SER A 74 8.64 -1.87 -8.35
N MET A 75 7.42 -2.42 -8.37
CA MET A 75 6.25 -1.71 -8.89
C MET A 75 5.96 -0.43 -8.09
N ILE A 76 5.99 -0.51 -6.76
CA ILE A 76 5.76 0.66 -5.89
C ILE A 76 6.84 1.74 -6.10
N LEU A 77 8.10 1.34 -6.30
CA LEU A 77 9.22 2.27 -6.45
C LEU A 77 9.28 2.92 -7.84
N GLU A 78 8.98 2.16 -8.89
CA GLU A 78 9.08 2.59 -10.28
C GLU A 78 7.80 3.29 -10.75
N ASP A 79 6.63 2.75 -10.40
CA ASP A 79 5.33 3.20 -10.91
C ASP A 79 4.61 4.12 -9.90
N GLY A 80 5.20 4.36 -8.73
CA GLY A 80 4.70 5.28 -7.71
C GLY A 80 3.30 4.92 -7.19
N GLU A 81 2.37 5.87 -7.28
CA GLU A 81 1.00 5.68 -6.80
C GLU A 81 0.22 4.63 -7.58
N THR A 82 0.41 4.58 -8.90
CA THR A 82 -0.17 3.52 -9.73
C THR A 82 0.36 2.16 -9.29
N GLY A 83 1.66 2.05 -8.98
CA GLY A 83 2.25 0.84 -8.43
C GLY A 83 1.63 0.43 -7.09
N LEU A 84 1.39 1.39 -6.19
CA LEU A 84 0.69 1.15 -4.93
C LEU A 84 -0.74 0.62 -5.15
N ALA A 85 -1.51 1.26 -6.04
CA ALA A 85 -2.88 0.84 -6.33
C ALA A 85 -2.95 -0.57 -6.96
N VAL A 86 -2.04 -0.87 -7.90
CA VAL A 86 -1.96 -2.19 -8.54
C VAL A 86 -1.58 -3.27 -7.52
N VAL A 87 -0.58 -3.00 -6.67
CA VAL A 87 -0.19 -3.96 -5.62
C VAL A 87 -1.30 -4.15 -4.60
N LEU A 88 -2.03 -3.10 -4.22
CA LEU A 88 -3.18 -3.21 -3.33
C LEU A 88 -4.29 -4.07 -3.97
N GLY A 89 -4.66 -3.82 -5.22
CA GLY A 89 -5.69 -4.59 -5.91
C GLY A 89 -5.37 -6.08 -6.04
N GLU A 90 -4.09 -6.45 -6.04
CA GLU A 90 -3.67 -7.85 -6.04
C GLU A 90 -3.92 -8.57 -4.70
N VAL A 91 -3.79 -7.87 -3.57
CA VAL A 91 -3.90 -8.46 -2.22
C VAL A 91 -5.24 -8.17 -1.54
N ASP A 92 -5.95 -7.13 -1.97
CA ASP A 92 -7.24 -6.69 -1.44
C ASP A 92 -8.29 -6.73 -2.57
N CYS A 93 -9.03 -7.84 -2.61
CA CYS A 93 -10.10 -8.05 -3.58
C CYS A 93 -11.23 -7.01 -3.46
N THR A 94 -11.46 -6.45 -2.27
CA THR A 94 -12.48 -5.40 -2.07
C THR A 94 -12.04 -4.14 -2.80
N PHE A 95 -10.78 -3.74 -2.66
CA PHE A 95 -10.24 -2.62 -3.42
C PHE A 95 -10.32 -2.85 -4.93
N ALA A 96 -9.96 -4.05 -5.40
CA ALA A 96 -10.04 -4.38 -6.81
C ALA A 96 -11.49 -4.30 -7.33
N TRP A 97 -12.46 -4.78 -6.56
CA TRP A 97 -13.88 -4.69 -6.88
C TRP A 97 -14.38 -3.24 -6.95
N ASP A 98 -13.98 -2.40 -6.00
CA ASP A 98 -14.34 -0.99 -6.00
C ASP A 98 -13.79 -0.26 -7.24
N CYS A 99 -12.59 -0.64 -7.69
CA CYS A 99 -11.97 -0.08 -8.89
C CYS A 99 -12.72 -0.40 -10.19
N THR A 100 -13.48 -1.49 -10.26
CA THR A 100 -14.26 -1.82 -11.47
C THR A 100 -15.58 -1.03 -11.57
N GLY A 101 -15.94 -0.24 -10.54
CA GLY A 101 -17.21 0.47 -10.48
C GLY A 101 -18.43 -0.43 -10.25
N SER A 102 -18.19 -1.69 -9.86
CA SER A 102 -19.23 -2.68 -9.61
C SER A 102 -20.03 -2.30 -8.36
N LYS A 103 -21.36 -2.25 -8.46
CA LYS A 103 -22.24 -2.00 -7.31
C LYS A 103 -22.82 -3.32 -6.83
N ALA A 104 -22.83 -3.53 -5.50
CA ALA A 104 -23.56 -4.64 -4.92
C ALA A 104 -25.05 -4.51 -5.29
N VAL A 105 -25.65 -5.60 -5.77
CA VAL A 105 -27.10 -5.63 -6.01
C VAL A 105 -27.77 -5.56 -4.64
N SER A 106 -28.30 -4.40 -4.28
CA SER A 106 -29.13 -4.27 -3.10
C SER A 106 -30.43 -5.04 -3.35
N VAL A 107 -30.61 -6.17 -2.66
CA VAL A 107 -31.90 -6.85 -2.59
C VAL A 107 -32.81 -5.94 -1.75
N ALA A 108 -33.78 -5.30 -2.41
CA ALA A 108 -34.86 -4.60 -1.72
C ALA A 108 -35.61 -5.61 -0.86
N LYS A 109 -35.73 -5.31 0.43
CA LYS A 109 -36.44 -6.13 1.42
C LYS A 109 -37.90 -5.71 1.47
#